data_AF-A0A166C7A5-F1
#
_entry.id   AF-A0A166C7A5-F1
#
_cell.length_a   1.000
_cell.length_b   1.000
_cell.length_c   1.000
_cell.angle_alpha   90.00
_cell.angle_beta   90.00
_cell.angle_gamma   90.00
#
_symmetry.space_group_name_H-M   'P 1'
#
loop_
_entity.id
_entity.type
_entity.pdbx_description
1 polymer ?
#
loop_
_entity_poly.entity_id
_entity_poly.type
_entity_poly.pdbx_seq_one_letter_code
_entity_poly.pdbx_strand_id
1 'polypeptide(L)'
;MEIEEWKIKFGVILIIASIVLYGITMTLFHGEEAVFHFFVDIAFVPIEILVVTLILDNIIEKKEKEAQLEKIDMILGVFFSEIGNDLLRTFSSINEENDDLIVKIKNIDTWTKKDFKNAYEIMEKSRRKFKLSIPNEEAQEFIKDLKEFMQDKRLFLIDLVENPNLLEKAEFSNLLLALFHLHDELEQRTELEKIDSTDFKHLLGDIDRVYGTLTYQWVKYLEYLSKNYPYMMSITIRTNPFDPNSSIYVTA
;
A
#
# COMPACT_ATOMS: atom_id res chain seq x y z
N MET A 1 -3.66 9.79 19.02
CA MET A 1 -3.20 11.19 18.84
C MET A 1 -2.66 11.65 20.18
N GLU A 2 -1.38 11.41 20.44
CA GLU A 2 -0.71 12.10 21.53
C GLU A 2 -0.44 13.52 21.03
N ILE A 3 -1.09 14.52 21.63
CA ILE A 3 -0.79 15.91 21.33
C ILE A 3 0.56 16.20 21.99
N GLU A 4 1.59 16.47 21.18
CA GLU A 4 2.94 16.72 21.68
C GLU A 4 2.93 17.86 22.71
N GLU A 5 3.60 17.66 23.86
CA GLU A 5 3.53 18.58 25.00
C GLU A 5 3.89 20.03 24.66
N TRP A 6 4.75 20.24 23.65
CA TRP A 6 5.16 21.57 23.22
C TRP A 6 4.03 22.33 22.50
N LYS A 7 3.15 21.64 21.74
CA LYS A 7 1.99 22.25 21.07
C LYS A 7 1.00 22.79 22.12
N ILE A 8 0.80 22.04 23.21
CA ILE A 8 -0.04 22.46 24.34
C ILE A 8 0.56 23.68 25.05
N LYS A 9 1.86 23.63 25.39
CA LYS A 9 2.56 24.75 26.03
C LYS A 9 2.50 26.02 25.16
N PHE A 10 2.72 25.89 23.86
CA PHE A 10 2.63 26.99 22.90
C PHE A 10 1.22 27.59 22.84
N GLY A 11 0.18 26.77 22.74
CA GLY A 11 -1.20 27.23 22.74
C GLY A 11 -1.60 27.96 24.04
N VAL A 12 -1.18 27.42 25.20
CA VAL A 12 -1.42 28.06 26.49
C VAL A 12 -0.72 29.42 26.58
N ILE A 13 0.52 29.54 26.10
CA ILE A 13 1.25 30.82 26.07
C ILE A 13 0.50 31.86 25.22
N LEU A 14 0.02 31.47 24.03
CA LEU A 14 -0.72 32.38 23.14
C LEU A 14 -2.06 32.84 23.75
N ILE A 15 -2.78 31.93 24.43
CA ILE A 15 -4.02 32.28 25.14
C ILE A 15 -3.73 33.27 26.27
N ILE A 16 -2.70 33.01 27.09
CA ILE A 16 -2.31 33.91 28.18
C ILE A 16 -1.88 35.27 27.62
N ALA A 17 -1.08 35.28 26.55
CA ALA A 17 -0.66 36.51 25.89
C ALA A 17 -1.87 37.33 25.39
N SER A 18 -2.86 36.68 24.77
CA SER A 18 -4.09 37.34 24.36
C SER A 18 -4.87 37.92 25.56
N ILE A 19 -5.05 37.15 26.64
CA ILE A 19 -5.73 37.62 27.85
C ILE A 19 -5.02 38.86 28.43
N VAL A 20 -3.69 38.85 28.50
CA VAL A 20 -2.89 39.98 28.99
C VAL A 20 -3.05 41.20 28.07
N LEU A 21 -2.98 41.02 26.75
CA LEU A 21 -3.14 42.11 25.79
C LEU A 21 -4.55 42.71 25.84
N TYR A 22 -5.60 41.89 25.97
CA TYR A 22 -6.95 42.37 26.19
C TYR A 22 -7.07 43.14 27.50
N GLY A 23 -6.47 42.64 28.60
CA GLY A 23 -6.46 43.33 29.88
C GLY A 23 -5.79 44.71 29.83
N ILE A 24 -4.63 44.80 29.17
CA ILE A 24 -3.91 46.06 28.94
C ILE A 24 -4.77 47.00 28.10
N THR A 25 -5.32 46.50 26.99
CA THR A 25 -6.12 47.28 26.05
C THR A 25 -7.33 47.90 26.71
N MET A 26 -8.03 47.12 27.55
CA MET A 26 -9.12 47.63 28.39
C MET A 26 -8.57 48.75 29.26
N THR A 27 -7.62 48.48 30.17
CA THR A 27 -7.18 49.49 31.16
C THR A 27 -6.65 50.82 30.58
N LEU A 28 -5.90 50.81 29.47
CA LEU A 28 -5.18 51.98 28.97
C LEU A 28 -5.96 52.83 27.96
N PHE A 29 -6.91 52.26 27.20
CA PHE A 29 -7.47 52.91 26.00
C PHE A 29 -8.98 53.17 26.06
N HIS A 30 -9.61 53.11 27.23
CA HIS A 30 -11.06 53.29 27.43
C HIS A 30 -11.69 54.59 26.85
N GLY A 31 -10.91 55.61 26.46
CA GLY A 31 -11.43 56.95 26.10
C GLY A 31 -11.39 57.32 24.61
N GLU A 32 -10.63 56.60 23.78
CA GLU A 32 -10.50 56.87 22.34
C GLU A 32 -10.93 55.66 21.53
N GLU A 33 -12.16 55.67 20.99
CA GLU A 33 -12.77 54.52 20.31
C GLU A 33 -11.89 53.94 19.20
N ALA A 34 -11.31 54.79 18.34
CA ALA A 34 -10.47 54.34 17.23
C ALA A 34 -9.19 53.64 17.71
N VAL A 35 -8.56 54.16 18.76
CA VAL A 35 -7.33 53.59 19.32
C VAL A 35 -7.65 52.29 20.05
N PHE A 36 -8.74 52.26 20.81
CA PHE A 36 -9.23 51.06 21.48
C PHE A 36 -9.47 49.90 20.50
N HIS A 37 -10.18 50.14 19.39
CA HIS A 37 -10.45 49.10 18.39
C HIS A 37 -9.16 48.57 17.75
N PHE A 38 -8.21 49.44 17.42
CA PHE A 38 -6.91 49.03 16.87
C PHE A 38 -6.13 48.10 17.82
N PHE A 39 -6.10 48.40 19.12
CA PHE A 39 -5.43 47.55 20.11
C PHE A 39 -6.18 46.24 20.39
N VAL A 40 -7.51 46.23 20.26
CA VAL A 40 -8.32 45.01 20.32
C VAL A 40 -7.95 44.05 19.18
N ASP A 41 -7.75 44.56 17.97
CA ASP A 41 -7.29 43.74 16.83
C ASP A 41 -5.91 43.15 17.10
N ILE A 42 -4.98 43.92 17.68
CA ILE A 42 -3.66 43.43 18.09
C ILE A 42 -3.78 42.35 19.18
N ALA A 43 -4.68 42.53 20.16
CA ALA A 43 -4.90 41.56 21.23
C ALA A 43 -5.49 40.22 20.71
N PHE A 44 -6.14 40.24 19.55
CA PHE A 44 -6.66 39.06 18.86
C PHE A 44 -5.59 38.28 18.08
N VAL A 45 -4.50 38.93 17.65
CA VAL A 45 -3.43 38.29 16.84
C VAL A 45 -2.90 36.97 17.43
N PRO A 46 -2.63 36.81 18.74
CA PRO A 46 -2.19 35.53 19.28
C PRO A 46 -3.19 34.38 19.09
N ILE A 47 -4.50 34.69 19.14
CA ILE A 47 -5.57 33.72 18.87
C ILE A 47 -5.62 33.37 17.38
N GLU A 48 -5.47 34.36 16.50
CA GLU A 48 -5.38 34.13 15.06
C GLU A 48 -4.19 33.23 14.71
N ILE A 49 -3.00 33.52 15.25
CA ILE A 49 -1.81 32.70 15.09
C ILE A 49 -2.07 31.26 15.57
N LEU A 50 -2.71 31.09 16.74
CA LEU A 50 -3.04 29.76 17.26
C LEU A 50 -3.93 28.98 16.28
N VAL A 51 -5.01 29.59 15.80
CA VAL A 51 -5.97 28.96 14.88
C VAL A 51 -5.27 28.61 13.56
N VAL A 52 -4.55 29.56 12.96
CA VAL A 52 -3.84 29.35 11.70
C VAL A 52 -2.78 28.27 11.85
N THR A 53 -2.01 28.27 12.94
CA THR A 53 -0.98 27.24 13.19
C THR A 53 -1.59 25.85 13.27
N LEU A 54 -2.67 25.67 14.05
CA LEU A 54 -3.34 24.37 14.18
C LEU A 54 -3.94 23.88 12.85
N ILE A 55 -4.50 24.78 12.05
CA ILE A 55 -5.04 24.42 10.74
C ILE A 55 -3.91 24.03 9.78
N LEU A 56 -2.85 24.85 9.70
CA LEU A 56 -1.71 24.59 8.82
C LEU A 56 -1.01 23.29 9.16
N ASP A 57 -0.78 23.02 10.44
CA ASP A 57 -0.14 21.80 10.92
C ASP A 57 -0.90 20.54 10.45
N ASN A 58 -2.23 20.51 10.63
CA ASN A 58 -3.07 19.41 10.12
C ASN A 58 -3.03 19.28 8.59
N ILE A 59 -2.98 20.41 7.86
CA ILE A 59 -2.89 20.40 6.39
C ILE A 59 -1.53 19.86 5.94
N ILE A 60 -0.44 20.26 6.61
CA ILE A 60 0.92 19.80 6.34
C ILE A 60 1.02 18.31 6.62
N GLU A 61 0.61 17.84 7.80
CA GLU A 61 0.62 16.41 8.16
C GLU A 61 -0.16 15.57 7.14
N LYS A 62 -1.35 16.04 6.73
CA LYS A 62 -2.14 15.37 5.70
C LYS A 62 -1.40 15.30 4.36
N LYS A 63 -0.76 16.40 3.95
CA LYS A 63 -0.01 16.47 2.69
C LYS A 63 1.23 15.59 2.69
N GLU A 64 1.96 15.54 3.79
CA GLU A 64 3.11 14.65 3.97
C GLU A 64 2.66 13.19 3.90
N LYS A 65 1.55 12.84 4.56
CA LYS A 65 0.98 11.49 4.49
C LYS A 65 0.52 11.12 3.07
N GLU A 66 -0.15 12.03 2.36
CA GLU A 66 -0.52 11.83 0.95
C GLU A 66 0.73 11.53 0.10
N ALA A 67 1.81 12.30 0.28
CA ALA A 67 3.06 12.12 -0.45
C ALA A 67 3.80 10.82 -0.10
N GLN A 68 3.76 10.38 1.17
CA GLN A 68 4.32 9.09 1.58
C GLN A 68 3.56 7.92 0.94
N LEU A 69 2.23 7.96 0.95
CA LEU A 69 1.41 6.93 0.31
C LEU A 69 1.67 6.84 -1.19
N GLU A 70 1.80 7.98 -1.87
CA GLU A 70 2.12 8.05 -3.29
C GLU A 70 3.50 7.44 -3.60
N LYS A 71 4.51 7.68 -2.74
CA LYS A 71 5.83 7.03 -2.88
C LYS A 71 5.73 5.50 -2.80
N ILE A 72 4.92 4.98 -1.87
CA ILE A 72 4.72 3.54 -1.75
C ILE A 72 4.01 2.97 -2.97
N ASP A 73 3.04 3.69 -3.54
CA ASP A 73 2.39 3.26 -4.77
C ASP A 73 3.35 3.22 -5.97
N MET A 74 4.30 4.14 -6.07
CA MET A 74 5.37 4.06 -7.07
C MET A 74 6.25 2.81 -6.85
N ILE A 75 6.56 2.48 -5.59
CA ILE A 75 7.32 1.27 -5.23
C ILE A 75 6.54 0.00 -5.60
N LEU A 76 5.21 -0.02 -5.43
CA LEU A 76 4.38 -1.12 -5.91
C LEU A 76 4.55 -1.35 -7.42
N GLY A 77 4.69 -0.27 -8.19
CA GLY A 77 4.98 -0.37 -9.62
C GLY A 77 6.28 -1.11 -9.92
N VAL A 78 7.36 -0.75 -9.22
CA VAL A 78 8.67 -1.42 -9.34
C VAL A 78 8.57 -2.88 -8.87
N PHE A 79 7.90 -3.12 -7.75
CA PHE A 79 7.67 -4.47 -7.24
C PHE A 79 6.94 -5.34 -8.27
N PHE A 80 5.86 -4.85 -8.89
CA PHE A 80 5.13 -5.63 -9.88
C PHE A 80 5.92 -5.84 -11.18
N SER A 81 6.74 -4.88 -11.60
CA SER A 81 7.59 -5.05 -12.79
C SER A 81 8.73 -6.04 -12.58
N GLU A 82 9.29 -6.13 -11.37
CA GLU A 82 10.48 -6.95 -11.10
C GLU A 82 10.17 -8.36 -10.58
N ILE A 83 9.09 -8.54 -9.81
CA ILE A 83 8.78 -9.83 -9.18
C ILE A 83 7.28 -10.16 -9.20
N GLY A 84 6.41 -9.18 -8.95
CA GLY A 84 5.00 -9.44 -8.66
C GLY A 84 4.24 -10.03 -9.85
N ASN A 85 4.44 -9.52 -11.07
CA ASN A 85 3.76 -10.03 -12.25
C ASN A 85 4.21 -11.46 -12.61
N ASP A 86 5.50 -11.76 -12.46
CA ASP A 86 6.03 -13.09 -12.77
C ASP A 86 5.55 -14.12 -11.75
N LEU A 87 5.54 -13.80 -10.45
CA LEU A 87 4.95 -14.66 -9.43
C LEU A 87 3.46 -14.90 -9.66
N LEU A 88 2.69 -13.85 -10.01
CA LEU A 88 1.27 -14.03 -10.35
C LEU A 88 1.09 -14.97 -11.53
N ARG A 89 1.90 -14.81 -12.59
CA ARG A 89 1.86 -15.67 -13.78
C ARG A 89 2.17 -17.12 -13.40
N THR A 90 3.29 -17.34 -12.72
CA THR A 90 3.75 -18.66 -12.25
C THR A 90 2.72 -19.36 -11.37
N PHE A 91 2.14 -18.65 -10.40
CA PHE A 91 1.14 -19.23 -9.50
C PHE A 91 -0.21 -19.44 -10.20
N SER A 92 -0.60 -18.54 -11.11
CA SER A 92 -1.85 -18.69 -11.86
C SER A 92 -1.81 -19.87 -12.83
N SER A 93 -0.66 -20.21 -13.42
CA SER A 93 -0.55 -21.32 -14.39
C SER A 93 -0.67 -22.69 -13.74
N ILE A 94 -0.32 -22.82 -12.47
CA ILE A 94 -0.34 -24.08 -11.72
C ILE A 94 -1.50 -24.17 -10.70
N ASN A 95 -2.42 -23.22 -10.75
CA ASN A 95 -3.63 -23.19 -9.95
C ASN A 95 -4.84 -23.55 -10.83
N GLU A 96 -5.63 -24.55 -10.45
CA GLU A 96 -6.89 -24.85 -11.12
C GLU A 96 -7.79 -23.60 -11.09
N GLU A 97 -8.15 -23.09 -12.28
CA GLU A 97 -9.03 -21.93 -12.46
C GLU A 97 -10.33 -22.11 -11.65
N ASN A 98 -10.36 -21.57 -10.44
CA ASN A 98 -11.56 -21.53 -9.59
C ASN A 98 -11.88 -20.11 -9.10
N ASP A 99 -11.11 -19.10 -9.53
CA ASP A 99 -11.33 -17.75 -9.06
C ASP A 99 -12.29 -17.04 -10.02
N ASP A 100 -13.58 -16.98 -9.65
CA ASP A 100 -14.56 -16.03 -10.23
C ASP A 100 -13.99 -14.61 -10.33
N LEU A 101 -13.02 -14.29 -9.47
CA LEU A 101 -12.22 -13.07 -9.49
C LEU A 101 -11.35 -12.94 -10.76
N ILE A 102 -10.66 -13.99 -11.22
CA ILE A 102 -9.84 -13.95 -12.44
C ILE A 102 -10.72 -13.63 -13.66
N VAL A 103 -11.91 -14.25 -13.73
CA VAL A 103 -12.90 -13.95 -14.79
C VAL A 103 -13.34 -12.49 -14.74
N LYS A 104 -13.54 -11.92 -13.55
CA LYS A 104 -13.90 -10.49 -13.41
C LYS A 104 -12.72 -9.57 -13.72
N ILE A 105 -11.50 -9.96 -13.34
CA ILE A 105 -10.26 -9.24 -13.60
C ILE A 105 -9.97 -9.16 -15.11
N LYS A 106 -10.42 -10.13 -15.92
CA LYS A 106 -10.30 -10.04 -17.38
C LYS A 106 -10.97 -8.80 -17.99
N ASN A 107 -11.98 -8.23 -17.33
CA ASN A 107 -12.69 -7.02 -17.76
C ASN A 107 -12.39 -5.80 -16.86
N ILE A 108 -11.20 -5.75 -16.25
CA ILE A 108 -10.82 -4.68 -15.30
C ILE A 108 -10.67 -3.30 -15.93
N ASP A 109 -10.54 -3.23 -17.25
CA ASP A 109 -10.48 -2.00 -18.05
C ASP A 109 -11.74 -1.13 -17.92
N THR A 110 -12.88 -1.75 -17.63
CA THR A 110 -14.17 -1.07 -17.48
C THR A 110 -14.56 -0.78 -16.03
N TRP A 111 -13.70 -1.13 -15.06
CA TRP A 111 -14.06 -1.05 -13.65
C TRP A 111 -14.20 0.39 -13.14
N THR A 112 -15.29 0.61 -12.42
CA THR A 112 -15.51 1.81 -11.62
C THR A 112 -15.03 1.60 -10.18
N LYS A 113 -15.01 2.67 -9.36
CA LYS A 113 -14.73 2.57 -7.92
C LYS A 113 -15.62 1.54 -7.20
N LYS A 114 -16.86 1.35 -7.67
CA LYS A 114 -17.78 0.36 -7.10
C LYS A 114 -17.32 -1.07 -7.41
N ASP A 115 -16.76 -1.29 -8.59
CA ASP A 115 -16.29 -2.60 -9.02
C ASP A 115 -15.02 -3.01 -8.28
N PHE A 116 -14.07 -2.08 -8.08
CA PHE A 116 -12.92 -2.30 -7.19
C PHE A 116 -13.37 -2.67 -5.77
N LYS A 117 -14.33 -1.92 -5.20
CA LYS A 117 -14.87 -2.23 -3.88
C LYS A 117 -15.50 -3.64 -3.82
N ASN A 118 -16.31 -4.00 -4.81
CA ASN A 118 -16.91 -5.33 -4.88
C ASN A 118 -15.84 -6.42 -4.99
N ALA A 119 -14.76 -6.18 -5.74
CA ALA A 119 -13.65 -7.11 -5.87
C ALA A 119 -12.93 -7.32 -4.54
N TYR A 120 -12.68 -6.26 -3.76
CA TYR A 120 -12.13 -6.37 -2.40
C TYR A 120 -13.02 -7.20 -1.48
N GLU A 121 -14.32 -6.94 -1.49
CA GLU A 121 -15.26 -7.72 -0.67
C GLU A 121 -15.29 -9.21 -1.05
N ILE A 122 -15.16 -9.51 -2.35
CA ILE A 122 -15.07 -10.90 -2.82
C ILE A 122 -13.76 -11.52 -2.35
N MET A 123 -12.62 -10.84 -2.49
CA MET A 123 -11.30 -11.32 -2.07
C MET A 123 -11.18 -11.55 -0.56
N GLU A 124 -11.88 -10.75 0.24
CA GLU A 124 -11.92 -10.91 1.71
C GLU A 124 -12.84 -12.07 2.13
N LYS A 125 -13.97 -12.26 1.44
CA LYS A 125 -14.93 -13.34 1.73
C LYS A 125 -14.50 -14.68 1.16
N SER A 126 -13.82 -14.69 0.03
CA SER A 126 -13.28 -15.89 -0.57
C SER A 126 -12.10 -16.36 0.28
N ARG A 127 -12.31 -17.47 1.00
CA ARG A 127 -11.18 -18.28 1.47
C ARG A 127 -10.57 -18.94 0.24
N ARG A 128 -9.84 -18.16 -0.55
CA ARG A 128 -9.08 -18.69 -1.68
C ARG A 128 -8.23 -19.83 -1.14
N LYS A 129 -8.32 -20.95 -1.84
CA LYS A 129 -7.50 -22.10 -1.62
C LYS A 129 -6.84 -22.38 -2.94
N PHE A 130 -5.55 -22.17 -2.97
CA PHE A 130 -4.69 -22.64 -4.04
C PHE A 130 -4.96 -24.12 -4.27
N LYS A 131 -5.41 -24.46 -5.47
CA LYS A 131 -5.65 -25.83 -5.89
C LYS A 131 -4.65 -26.16 -6.96
N LEU A 132 -3.70 -27.02 -6.61
CA LEU A 132 -2.67 -27.46 -7.55
C LEU A 132 -3.30 -28.13 -8.78
N SER A 133 -2.91 -27.70 -9.97
CA SER A 133 -3.31 -28.31 -11.24
C SER A 133 -2.23 -29.19 -11.89
N ILE A 134 -1.00 -29.18 -11.36
CA ILE A 134 0.11 -29.98 -11.90
C ILE A 134 0.24 -31.35 -11.23
N PRO A 135 0.74 -32.38 -11.94
CA PRO A 135 1.09 -33.67 -11.34
C PRO A 135 2.19 -33.55 -10.29
N ASN A 136 2.22 -34.49 -9.34
CA ASN A 136 3.28 -34.56 -8.31
C ASN A 136 4.69 -34.70 -8.90
N GLU A 137 4.80 -35.24 -10.12
CA GLU A 137 6.09 -35.42 -10.83
C GLU A 137 6.68 -34.08 -11.29
N GLU A 138 5.83 -33.11 -11.65
CA GLU A 138 6.22 -31.76 -12.06
C GLU A 138 6.42 -30.82 -10.85
N ALA A 139 5.90 -31.21 -9.68
CA ALA A 139 5.96 -30.42 -8.45
C ALA A 139 7.41 -30.14 -8.01
N GLN A 140 8.32 -31.10 -8.15
CA GLN A 140 9.72 -30.92 -7.76
C GLN A 140 10.44 -29.91 -8.66
N GLU A 141 10.21 -29.99 -9.97
CA GLU A 141 10.76 -29.03 -10.95
C GLU A 141 10.20 -27.63 -10.70
N PHE A 142 8.90 -27.51 -10.45
CA PHE A 142 8.27 -26.24 -10.08
C PHE A 142 8.91 -25.60 -8.83
N ILE A 143 9.13 -26.38 -7.76
CA ILE A 143 9.77 -25.85 -6.54
C ILE A 143 11.21 -25.44 -6.79
N LYS A 144 11.94 -26.19 -7.63
CA LYS A 144 13.30 -25.83 -8.02
C LYS A 144 13.33 -24.48 -8.74
N ASP A 145 12.48 -24.30 -9.74
CA ASP A 145 12.41 -23.06 -10.52
C ASP A 145 11.98 -21.87 -9.65
N LEU A 146 11.00 -22.09 -8.76
CA LEU A 146 10.55 -21.08 -7.80
C LEU A 146 11.67 -20.70 -6.83
N LYS A 147 12.45 -21.67 -6.34
CA LYS A 147 13.60 -21.42 -5.47
C LYS A 147 14.65 -20.57 -6.18
N GLU A 148 15.07 -20.97 -7.39
CA GLU A 148 16.07 -20.22 -8.17
C GLU A 148 15.60 -18.78 -8.45
N PHE A 149 14.32 -18.61 -8.81
CA PHE A 149 13.72 -17.29 -8.99
C PHE A 149 13.73 -16.45 -7.71
N MET A 150 13.29 -17.01 -6.58
CA MET A 150 13.24 -16.28 -5.30
C MET A 150 14.64 -15.93 -4.78
N GLN A 151 15.63 -16.79 -5.01
CA GLN A 151 17.04 -16.52 -4.70
C GLN A 151 17.56 -15.30 -5.46
N ASP A 152 17.31 -15.22 -6.77
CA ASP A 152 17.70 -14.09 -7.61
C ASP A 152 17.08 -12.76 -7.11
N LYS A 153 15.83 -12.81 -6.65
CA LYS A 153 15.10 -11.62 -6.18
C LYS A 153 15.33 -11.26 -4.72
N ARG A 154 16.15 -12.02 -3.97
CA ARG A 154 16.33 -11.81 -2.53
C ARG A 154 16.85 -10.42 -2.17
N LEU A 155 17.88 -9.93 -2.88
CA LEU A 155 18.44 -8.60 -2.62
C LEU A 155 17.43 -7.49 -2.89
N PHE A 156 16.68 -7.61 -3.99
CA PHE A 156 15.60 -6.68 -4.31
C PHE A 156 14.53 -6.62 -3.21
N LEU A 157 14.11 -7.77 -2.66
CA LEU A 157 13.15 -7.81 -1.54
C LEU A 157 13.70 -7.14 -0.27
N ILE A 158 15.01 -7.23 -0.01
CA ILE A 158 15.66 -6.56 1.13
C ILE A 158 15.63 -5.05 0.95
N ASP A 159 15.99 -4.55 -0.24
CA ASP A 159 15.97 -3.13 -0.56
C ASP A 159 14.56 -2.52 -0.36
N LEU A 160 13.51 -3.30 -0.64
CA LEU A 160 12.13 -2.87 -0.39
C LEU A 160 11.78 -2.75 1.09
N VAL A 161 12.29 -3.66 1.94
CA VAL A 161 12.06 -3.64 3.40
C VAL A 161 12.82 -2.51 4.08
N GLU A 162 13.95 -2.09 3.52
CA GLU A 162 14.70 -0.94 4.03
C GLU A 162 13.95 0.40 3.84
N ASN A 163 12.85 0.42 3.08
CA ASN A 163 12.06 1.64 2.91
C ASN A 163 11.36 2.05 4.21
N PRO A 164 11.64 3.23 4.78
CA PRO A 164 11.07 3.64 6.06
C PRO A 164 9.55 3.87 6.01
N ASN A 165 8.99 4.11 4.82
CA ASN A 165 7.55 4.32 4.67
C ASN A 165 6.77 3.02 4.45
N LEU A 166 7.43 1.86 4.37
CA LEU A 166 6.78 0.58 4.07
C LEU A 166 5.63 0.26 5.07
N LEU A 167 5.83 0.65 6.33
CA LEU A 167 4.86 0.43 7.42
C LEU A 167 3.54 1.20 7.25
N GLU A 168 3.51 2.25 6.41
CA GLU A 168 2.27 2.99 6.14
C GLU A 168 1.24 2.17 5.34
N LYS A 169 1.68 1.07 4.70
CA LYS A 169 0.78 0.08 4.07
C LYS A 169 1.00 -1.30 4.67
N ALA A 170 0.23 -1.58 5.71
CA ALA A 170 0.25 -2.87 6.41
C ALA A 170 0.11 -4.06 5.45
N GLU A 171 -0.71 -3.94 4.40
CA GLU A 171 -0.96 -5.05 3.48
C GLU A 171 0.23 -5.32 2.54
N PHE A 172 1.02 -4.30 2.17
CA PHE A 172 2.25 -4.51 1.39
C PHE A 172 3.37 -5.05 2.28
N SER A 173 3.47 -4.56 3.52
CA SER A 173 4.37 -5.14 4.53
C SER A 173 4.09 -6.64 4.75
N ASN A 174 2.81 -7.02 4.85
CA ASN A 174 2.39 -8.41 4.99
C ASN A 174 2.74 -9.27 3.76
N LEU A 175 2.68 -8.70 2.55
CA LEU A 175 3.10 -9.39 1.33
C LEU A 175 4.60 -9.68 1.36
N LEU A 176 5.43 -8.69 1.69
CA LEU A 176 6.88 -8.88 1.79
C LEU A 176 7.22 -9.92 2.85
N LEU A 177 6.57 -9.89 4.01
CA LEU A 177 6.75 -10.91 5.03
C LEU A 177 6.39 -12.31 4.54
N ALA A 178 5.27 -12.47 3.83
CA ALA A 178 4.89 -13.75 3.24
C ALA A 178 5.90 -14.25 2.20
N LEU A 179 6.46 -13.34 1.39
CA LEU A 179 7.51 -13.65 0.41
C LEU A 179 8.81 -14.08 1.08
N PHE A 180 9.23 -13.42 2.15
CA PHE A 180 10.41 -13.83 2.93
C PHE A 180 10.21 -15.19 3.58
N HIS A 181 9.03 -15.46 4.15
CA HIS A 181 8.72 -16.79 4.69
C HIS A 181 8.81 -17.87 3.61
N LEU A 182 8.20 -17.65 2.44
CA LEU A 182 8.29 -18.60 1.32
C LEU A 182 9.74 -18.78 0.86
N HIS A 183 10.49 -17.69 0.71
CA HIS A 183 11.91 -17.73 0.35
C HIS A 183 12.73 -18.55 1.35
N ASP A 184 12.62 -18.25 2.65
CA ASP A 184 13.41 -18.91 3.68
C ASP A 184 13.08 -20.40 3.79
N GLU A 185 11.81 -20.73 3.56
CA GLU A 185 11.34 -22.10 3.53
C GLU A 185 11.87 -22.88 2.31
N LEU A 186 11.92 -22.26 1.12
CA LEU A 186 12.55 -22.83 -0.08
C LEU A 186 14.07 -22.98 0.07
N GLU A 187 14.74 -22.00 0.70
CA GLU A 187 16.18 -22.02 0.93
C GLU A 187 16.63 -23.21 1.77
N GLN A 188 15.90 -23.48 2.85
CA GLN A 188 16.19 -24.56 3.79
C GLN A 188 16.07 -25.97 3.17
N ARG A 189 15.39 -26.10 2.02
CA ARG A 189 15.30 -27.37 1.28
C ARG A 189 16.52 -27.57 0.38
N THR A 190 17.55 -28.22 0.92
CA THR A 190 18.80 -28.50 0.20
C THR A 190 18.72 -29.72 -0.71
N GLU A 191 17.83 -30.67 -0.42
CA GLU A 191 17.66 -31.93 -1.17
C GLU A 191 16.26 -31.95 -1.79
N LEU A 192 16.11 -31.33 -2.97
CA LEU A 192 14.82 -31.16 -3.64
C LEU A 192 14.19 -32.50 -4.06
N GLU A 193 15.01 -33.54 -4.23
CA GLU A 193 14.54 -34.90 -4.55
C GLU A 193 13.77 -35.54 -3.39
N LYS A 194 13.90 -35.01 -2.16
CA LYS A 194 13.20 -35.47 -0.96
C LYS A 194 11.83 -34.80 -0.76
N ILE A 195 11.45 -33.85 -1.62
CA ILE A 195 10.13 -33.22 -1.54
C ILE A 195 9.09 -34.29 -1.86
N ASP A 196 8.37 -34.70 -0.82
CA ASP A 196 7.25 -35.63 -0.92
C ASP A 196 5.91 -34.87 -1.00
N SER A 197 4.82 -35.62 -1.12
CA SER A 197 3.48 -35.04 -1.23
C SER A 197 3.03 -34.28 0.02
N THR A 198 3.58 -34.59 1.20
CA THR A 198 3.25 -33.92 2.45
C THR A 198 3.99 -32.58 2.53
N ASP A 199 5.28 -32.59 2.23
CA ASP A 199 6.11 -31.39 2.20
C ASP A 199 5.62 -30.40 1.14
N PHE A 200 5.29 -30.89 -0.05
CA PHE A 200 4.71 -30.07 -1.10
C PHE A 200 3.37 -29.44 -0.67
N LYS A 201 2.53 -30.19 0.06
CA LYS A 201 1.27 -29.66 0.60
C LYS A 201 1.47 -28.57 1.65
N HIS A 202 2.56 -28.62 2.42
CA HIS A 202 2.92 -27.53 3.32
C HIS A 202 3.30 -26.29 2.54
N LEU A 203 4.20 -26.41 1.55
CA LEU A 203 4.60 -25.32 0.65
C LEU A 203 3.42 -24.69 -0.08
N LEU A 204 2.42 -25.49 -0.48
CA LEU A 204 1.21 -24.96 -1.09
C LEU A 204 0.46 -23.98 -0.17
N GLY A 205 0.52 -24.16 1.15
CA GLY A 205 -0.07 -23.22 2.10
C GLY A 205 0.62 -21.85 2.10
N ASP A 206 1.94 -21.84 1.94
CA ASP A 206 2.70 -20.59 1.87
C ASP A 206 2.58 -19.92 0.50
N ILE A 207 2.55 -20.71 -0.59
CA ILE A 207 2.22 -20.24 -1.93
C ILE A 207 0.81 -19.64 -1.96
N ASP A 208 -0.20 -20.29 -1.36
CA ASP A 208 -1.58 -19.78 -1.27
C ASP A 208 -1.62 -18.43 -0.54
N ARG A 209 -0.88 -18.30 0.56
CA ARG A 209 -0.77 -17.04 1.31
C ARG A 209 -0.18 -15.94 0.44
N VAL A 210 0.95 -16.20 -0.22
CA VAL A 210 1.59 -15.24 -1.11
C VAL A 210 0.66 -14.87 -2.25
N TYR A 211 0.12 -15.86 -2.96
CA TYR A 211 -0.75 -15.64 -4.12
C TYR A 211 -2.00 -14.82 -3.78
N GLY A 212 -2.64 -15.13 -2.65
CA GLY A 212 -3.80 -14.38 -2.16
C GLY A 212 -3.48 -12.90 -1.89
N THR A 213 -2.43 -12.64 -1.10
CA THR A 213 -2.01 -11.27 -0.78
C THR A 213 -1.50 -10.53 -2.02
N LEU A 214 -0.76 -11.20 -2.89
CA LEU A 214 -0.19 -10.65 -4.12
C LEU A 214 -1.28 -10.21 -5.09
N THR A 215 -2.31 -11.06 -5.30
CA THR A 215 -3.46 -10.73 -6.13
C THR A 215 -4.23 -9.52 -5.58
N TYR A 216 -4.42 -9.45 -4.25
CA TYR A 216 -5.07 -8.31 -3.61
C TYR A 216 -4.28 -7.02 -3.82
N GLN A 217 -2.95 -7.06 -3.65
CA GLN A 217 -2.08 -5.92 -3.92
C GLN A 217 -2.11 -5.50 -5.39
N TRP A 218 -2.22 -6.45 -6.31
CA TRP A 218 -2.28 -6.16 -7.74
C TRP A 218 -3.57 -5.41 -8.10
N VAL A 219 -4.72 -5.81 -7.55
CA VAL A 219 -5.97 -5.05 -7.73
C VAL A 219 -5.87 -3.65 -7.13
N LYS A 220 -5.26 -3.49 -5.95
CA LYS A 220 -4.99 -2.15 -5.36
C LYS A 220 -4.08 -1.30 -6.25
N TYR A 221 -3.04 -1.90 -6.79
CA TYR A 221 -2.13 -1.24 -7.72
C TYR A 221 -2.87 -0.77 -8.98
N LEU A 222 -3.74 -1.60 -9.55
CA LEU A 222 -4.59 -1.21 -10.68
C LEU A 222 -5.56 -0.09 -10.33
N GLU A 223 -6.19 -0.10 -9.16
CA GLU A 223 -7.03 1.02 -8.70
C GLU A 223 -6.21 2.33 -8.65
N TYR A 224 -5.00 2.28 -8.11
CA TYR A 224 -4.08 3.41 -8.08
C TYR A 224 -3.71 3.90 -9.49
N LEU A 225 -3.33 3.00 -10.39
CA LEU A 225 -3.00 3.34 -11.78
C LEU A 225 -4.19 3.95 -12.52
N SER A 226 -5.39 3.40 -12.33
CA SER A 226 -6.61 3.89 -12.98
C SER A 226 -6.88 5.37 -12.67
N LYS A 227 -6.51 5.83 -11.46
CA LYS A 227 -6.72 7.20 -11.00
C LYS A 227 -5.58 8.13 -11.42
N ASN A 228 -4.33 7.67 -11.32
CA ASN A 228 -3.16 8.55 -11.38
C ASN A 228 -2.33 8.37 -12.67
N TYR A 229 -2.31 7.17 -13.25
CA TYR A 229 -1.50 6.82 -14.42
C TYR A 229 -2.27 5.93 -15.41
N PRO A 230 -3.32 6.44 -16.10
CA PRO A 230 -4.14 5.64 -17.00
C PRO A 230 -3.36 4.95 -18.14
N TYR A 231 -2.24 5.53 -18.57
CA TYR A 231 -1.38 4.90 -19.59
C TYR A 231 -0.69 3.64 -19.06
N MET A 232 -0.20 3.66 -17.81
CA MET A 232 0.39 2.48 -17.16
C MET A 232 -0.68 1.42 -16.93
N MET A 233 -1.88 1.83 -16.51
CA MET A 233 -3.02 0.93 -16.38
C MET A 233 -3.26 0.15 -17.68
N SER A 234 -3.30 0.85 -18.82
CA SER A 234 -3.46 0.20 -20.12
C SER A 234 -2.37 -0.83 -20.41
N ILE A 235 -1.11 -0.55 -20.08
CA ILE A 235 0.00 -1.51 -20.27
C ILE A 235 -0.21 -2.73 -19.38
N THR A 236 -0.45 -2.53 -18.08
CA THR A 236 -0.62 -3.61 -17.10
C THR A 236 -1.79 -4.52 -17.44
N ILE A 237 -2.89 -3.98 -17.96
CA ILE A 237 -4.03 -4.76 -18.45
C ILE A 237 -3.66 -5.59 -19.68
N ARG A 238 -2.92 -5.03 -20.63
CA ARG A 238 -2.49 -5.78 -21.82
C ARG A 238 -1.52 -6.91 -21.48
N THR A 239 -0.69 -6.71 -20.47
CA THR A 239 0.25 -7.70 -19.94
C THR A 239 -0.28 -8.41 -18.69
N ASN A 240 -1.61 -8.57 -18.59
CA ASN A 240 -2.27 -9.15 -17.42
C ASN A 240 -1.66 -10.52 -17.07
N PRO A 241 -1.12 -10.70 -15.86
CA PRO A 241 -0.45 -11.94 -15.47
C PRO A 241 -1.42 -13.13 -15.39
N PHE A 242 -2.73 -12.89 -15.29
CA PHE A 242 -3.77 -13.93 -15.30
C PHE A 242 -4.26 -14.30 -16.71
N ASP A 243 -3.76 -13.66 -17.75
CA ASP A 243 -4.08 -14.02 -19.15
C ASP A 243 -2.85 -14.64 -19.83
N PRO A 244 -2.87 -15.96 -20.12
CA PRO A 244 -1.80 -16.64 -20.84
C PRO A 244 -1.57 -16.10 -22.27
N ASN A 245 -2.58 -15.46 -22.87
CA ASN A 245 -2.50 -14.90 -24.22
C ASN A 245 -2.19 -13.39 -24.21
N SER A 246 -1.86 -12.83 -23.04
CA SER A 246 -1.51 -11.42 -22.90
C SER A 246 -0.36 -11.01 -23.83
N SER A 247 -0.46 -9.83 -24.43
CA SER A 247 0.55 -9.30 -25.36
C SER A 247 0.73 -7.81 -25.16
N ILE A 248 1.98 -7.37 -25.10
CA ILE A 248 2.31 -5.95 -24.94
C ILE A 248 1.99 -5.13 -26.21
N TYR A 249 1.98 -5.78 -27.37
CA TYR A 249 1.80 -5.16 -28.67
C TYR A 249 0.34 -4.80 -28.92
N VAL A 250 0.11 -3.60 -29.45
CA VAL A 250 -1.21 -3.16 -29.91
C VAL A 250 -1.43 -3.72 -31.32
N THR A 251 -2.31 -4.70 -31.47
CA THR A 251 -2.79 -5.11 -32.79
C THR A 251 -3.81 -4.10 -33.29
N ALA A 252 -3.61 -3.64 -34.53
CA ALA A 252 -4.44 -2.66 -35.22
C ALA A 252 -5.85 -3.18 -35.56
#